data_AF-A0A7N0RCG8-F1
#
_entry.id   AF-A0A7N0RCG8-F1
#
_cell.length_a   1.000
_cell.length_b   1.000
_cell.length_c   1.000
_cell.angle_alpha   90.00
_cell.angle_beta   90.00
_cell.angle_gamma   90.00
#
_symmetry.space_group_name_H-M   'P 1'
#
loop_
_entity.id
_entity.type
_entity.pdbx_description
1 polymer ?
#
loop_
_entity_poly.entity_id
_entity_poly.type
_entity_poly.pdbx_seq_one_letter_code
_entity_poly.pdbx_strand_id
1 'polypeptide(L)'
;MYWLRVATSRWLKRASSFAPAIAASYCERLFPSMMQSLRCRKSFCFRADPGGNQRRKLYWDCCVWIAISGQSALLLELCIHPNLVLAKEDIEDRNVAGLQKIEDGAVISNQHTSKWRIFTDQGRELFLQGKLEEAEKFFLLAIQEARDGFGERDPHVASSCNNLAELYRVTKRLNEAEPLYLEAIDILEQSFGPEDIRLGVAFHNIGQFYVAQRKLEEARRFYEHALKIKRRVLGHEHRDYADTMYHLGTVLYLQGEESDSAVLIKESIRILEDGGLGASFLCLRRMRFLARIYKSLNQAADAESLQRKIQALSGTISADNI
;
A
#
# COMPACT_ATOMS: atom_id res chain seq x y z
N MET A 1 -63.43 -11.45 -14.05
CA MET A 1 -62.42 -11.36 -15.13
C MET A 1 -61.06 -11.37 -14.45
N TYR A 2 -60.39 -12.52 -14.36
CA TYR A 2 -59.37 -12.98 -15.32
C TYR A 2 -58.25 -11.95 -15.51
N TRP A 3 -57.00 -12.42 -15.30
CA TRP A 3 -55.70 -11.71 -15.38
C TRP A 3 -55.37 -10.89 -14.10
N LEU A 4 -54.26 -11.06 -13.37
CA LEU A 4 -52.96 -11.68 -13.66
C LEU A 4 -52.43 -12.49 -12.46
N ARG A 5 -52.04 -13.74 -12.74
CA ARG A 5 -50.81 -14.34 -12.19
C ARG A 5 -49.62 -13.65 -12.86
N VAL A 6 -48.53 -13.40 -12.13
CA VAL A 6 -47.13 -13.70 -12.51
C VAL A 6 -46.16 -13.19 -11.44
N ALA A 7 -45.39 -14.15 -10.92
CA ALA A 7 -44.03 -14.07 -10.39
C ALA A 7 -43.70 -13.27 -9.11
N THR A 8 -43.69 -13.96 -7.96
CA THR A 8 -42.53 -14.02 -7.04
C THR A 8 -42.67 -15.22 -6.09
N SER A 9 -41.95 -16.33 -6.35
CA SER A 9 -41.42 -17.28 -5.34
C SER A 9 -40.88 -18.56 -6.01
N ARG A 10 -39.75 -18.44 -6.71
CA ARG A 10 -38.91 -19.60 -7.10
C ARG A 10 -37.44 -19.20 -7.07
N TRP A 11 -36.87 -19.14 -5.86
CA TRP A 11 -35.43 -18.95 -5.64
C TRP A 11 -34.92 -19.89 -4.55
N LEU A 12 -35.26 -21.19 -4.62
CA LEU A 12 -34.64 -22.18 -3.73
C LEU A 12 -34.51 -23.62 -4.28
N LYS A 13 -34.68 -23.85 -5.59
CA LYS A 13 -34.34 -25.16 -6.20
C LYS A 13 -33.95 -24.99 -7.68
N ARG A 14 -32.71 -24.58 -7.94
CA ARG A 14 -31.98 -24.82 -9.20
C ARG A 14 -30.54 -24.31 -9.07
N ALA A 15 -29.73 -25.06 -8.35
CA ALA A 15 -28.27 -25.04 -8.48
C ALA A 15 -27.74 -26.42 -8.07
N SER A 16 -28.30 -27.45 -8.71
CA SER A 16 -27.68 -28.76 -8.80
C SER A 16 -27.64 -29.12 -10.28
N SER A 17 -26.50 -29.68 -10.70
CA SER A 17 -26.13 -30.20 -12.02
C SER A 17 -25.43 -29.23 -13.00
N PHE A 18 -24.33 -29.76 -13.57
CA PHE A 18 -23.37 -29.25 -14.56
C PHE A 18 -22.19 -28.42 -13.99
N ALA A 19 -20.91 -28.78 -14.13
CA ALA A 19 -20.22 -29.79 -14.97
C ALA A 19 -18.79 -30.12 -14.39
N PRO A 20 -17.80 -30.73 -15.10
CA PRO A 20 -17.02 -31.88 -14.62
C PRO A 20 -15.53 -31.60 -14.30
N ALA A 21 -14.87 -32.65 -13.82
CA ALA A 21 -13.47 -32.77 -13.42
C ALA A 21 -12.42 -32.40 -14.49
N ILE A 22 -11.30 -31.79 -14.04
CA ILE A 22 -9.92 -32.02 -14.48
C ILE A 22 -8.97 -31.40 -13.41
N ALA A 23 -7.84 -32.08 -13.18
CA ALA A 23 -6.63 -31.66 -12.47
C ALA A 23 -6.55 -31.85 -10.94
N ALA A 24 -6.05 -33.02 -10.51
CA ALA A 24 -5.03 -33.12 -9.46
C ALA A 24 -4.41 -34.54 -9.51
N SER A 25 -3.54 -34.76 -10.49
CA SER A 25 -2.47 -35.74 -10.40
C SER A 25 -1.18 -34.94 -10.22
N TYR A 26 -0.29 -35.47 -9.38
CA TYR A 26 1.05 -35.02 -8.97
C TYR A 26 1.16 -34.62 -7.50
N CYS A 27 2.15 -35.26 -6.86
CA CYS A 27 2.65 -35.12 -5.50
C CYS A 27 1.95 -35.92 -4.39
N GLU A 28 1.78 -37.23 -4.61
CA GLU A 28 2.18 -38.19 -3.56
C GLU A 28 3.62 -38.63 -3.84
N ARG A 29 4.51 -38.34 -2.87
CA ARG A 29 5.77 -39.03 -2.51
C ARG A 29 6.83 -37.99 -2.15
N LEU A 30 7.03 -37.80 -0.85
CA LEU A 30 8.33 -37.92 -0.18
C LEU A 30 8.11 -37.82 1.34
N PHE A 31 8.54 -38.88 2.05
CA PHE A 31 8.65 -39.09 3.51
C PHE A 31 7.42 -39.53 4.34
N PRO A 32 7.37 -40.82 4.72
CA PRO A 32 6.57 -41.35 5.82
C PRO A 32 7.44 -41.59 7.09
N SER A 33 7.05 -41.06 8.25
CA SER A 33 7.24 -41.73 9.57
C SER A 33 6.83 -40.85 10.75
N MET A 34 6.30 -41.51 11.79
CA MET A 34 5.91 -41.03 13.13
C MET A 34 4.53 -40.38 13.29
N MET A 35 3.49 -41.21 13.19
CA MET A 35 2.29 -41.08 14.03
C MET A 35 1.86 -42.48 14.51
N GLN A 36 2.57 -42.99 15.52
CA GLN A 36 2.13 -44.11 16.36
C GLN A 36 2.31 -43.74 17.83
N SER A 37 1.33 -43.04 18.38
CA SER A 37 0.77 -43.21 19.72
C SER A 37 -0.38 -42.21 19.79
N LEU A 38 -1.64 -42.63 19.86
CA LEU A 38 -2.27 -43.06 21.09
C LEU A 38 -3.53 -43.84 20.72
N ARG A 39 -3.52 -45.16 20.94
CA ARG A 39 -4.76 -45.92 21.19
C ARG A 39 -5.07 -45.78 22.67
N CYS A 40 -6.23 -45.21 23.01
CA CYS A 40 -7.00 -45.75 24.12
C CYS A 40 -8.49 -45.41 23.95
N ARG A 41 -9.28 -46.46 23.67
CA ARG A 41 -10.73 -46.48 23.83
C ARG A 41 -11.07 -46.20 25.29
N LYS A 42 -12.15 -45.46 25.54
CA LYS A 42 -13.19 -45.86 26.49
C LYS A 42 -14.47 -45.04 26.29
N SER A 43 -15.53 -45.77 25.97
CA SER A 43 -16.93 -45.37 26.07
C SER A 43 -17.31 -45.30 27.55
N PHE A 44 -18.10 -44.31 27.97
CA PHE A 44 -18.88 -44.39 29.21
C PHE A 44 -20.28 -43.77 29.03
N CYS A 45 -21.28 -44.60 29.34
CA CYS A 45 -22.70 -44.27 29.42
C CYS A 45 -22.99 -43.38 30.62
N PHE A 46 -23.90 -42.42 30.44
CA PHE A 46 -24.49 -41.64 31.53
C PHE A 46 -25.57 -42.45 32.26
N ARG A 47 -25.47 -42.54 33.59
CA ARG A 47 -26.58 -42.89 34.49
C ARG A 47 -26.69 -41.77 35.52
N ALA A 48 -27.89 -41.20 35.62
CA ALA A 48 -28.23 -40.19 36.61
C ALA A 48 -28.72 -40.87 37.89
N ASP A 49 -28.33 -40.30 39.04
CA ASP A 49 -29.17 -40.20 40.25
C ASP A 49 -28.60 -39.16 41.24
N PRO A 50 -29.41 -38.64 42.19
CA PRO A 50 -29.32 -37.26 42.64
C PRO A 50 -28.86 -37.09 44.10
N GLY A 51 -28.31 -35.91 44.40
CA GLY A 51 -28.21 -35.36 45.77
C GLY A 51 -26.79 -35.17 46.30
N GLY A 52 -26.49 -33.94 46.76
CA GLY A 52 -25.43 -33.67 47.74
C GLY A 52 -24.26 -32.80 47.27
N ASN A 53 -24.26 -31.55 47.75
CA ASN A 53 -23.21 -30.53 47.79
C ASN A 53 -21.74 -31.01 47.71
N GLN A 54 -20.92 -30.35 46.87
CA GLN A 54 -19.86 -29.44 47.37
C GLN A 54 -19.06 -28.74 46.25
N ARG A 55 -18.88 -27.43 46.43
CA ARG A 55 -17.89 -26.58 45.76
C ARG A 55 -16.50 -27.22 45.82
N ARG A 56 -15.85 -27.37 44.67
CA ARG A 56 -14.41 -27.11 44.37
C ARG A 56 -13.92 -28.06 43.27
N LYS A 57 -13.69 -27.51 42.08
CA LYS A 57 -12.54 -27.74 41.17
C LYS A 57 -12.94 -27.31 39.75
N LEU A 58 -12.91 -26.01 39.50
CA LEU A 58 -12.88 -25.44 38.16
C LEU A 58 -11.59 -24.65 38.03
N TYR A 59 -10.46 -25.36 38.05
CA TYR A 59 -9.13 -24.75 37.93
C TYR A 59 -8.15 -25.76 37.32
N TRP A 60 -8.58 -26.50 36.31
CA TRP A 60 -7.66 -27.36 35.53
C TRP A 60 -7.96 -27.44 34.03
N ASP A 61 -8.95 -26.70 33.51
CA ASP A 61 -9.28 -26.68 32.07
C ASP A 61 -9.00 -25.36 31.34
N CYS A 62 -8.46 -24.34 32.00
CA CYS A 62 -8.04 -23.09 31.32
C CYS A 62 -6.61 -23.14 30.75
N CYS A 63 -5.73 -24.02 31.27
CA CYS A 63 -4.32 -24.00 30.89
C CYS A 63 -4.01 -24.73 29.57
N VAL A 64 -4.92 -25.54 29.04
CA VAL A 64 -4.70 -26.28 27.78
C VAL A 64 -5.19 -25.49 26.55
N TRP A 65 -6.12 -24.55 26.72
CA TRP A 65 -6.60 -23.70 25.62
C TRP A 65 -5.77 -22.43 25.38
N ILE A 66 -4.94 -22.01 26.34
CA ILE A 66 -4.02 -20.86 26.17
C ILE A 66 -2.77 -21.26 25.36
N ALA A 67 -2.41 -22.55 25.30
CA ALA A 67 -1.22 -23.00 24.60
C ALA A 67 -1.39 -23.20 23.08
N ILE A 68 -2.63 -23.34 22.58
CA ILE A 68 -2.89 -23.64 21.14
C ILE A 68 -3.33 -22.40 20.35
N SER A 69 -3.88 -21.38 21.01
CA SER A 69 -4.24 -20.11 20.37
C SER A 69 -3.08 -19.09 20.31
N GLY A 70 -2.01 -19.28 21.09
CA GLY A 70 -0.85 -18.39 21.11
C GLY A 70 0.12 -18.56 19.93
N GLN A 71 0.16 -19.73 19.30
CA GLN A 71 1.08 -20.00 18.17
C GLN A 71 0.43 -19.79 16.79
N SER A 72 -0.91 -19.74 16.73
CA SER A 72 -1.63 -19.50 15.47
C SER A 72 -1.67 -18.01 15.09
N ALA A 73 -1.47 -17.09 16.03
CA ALA A 73 -1.34 -15.65 15.75
C ALA A 73 0.02 -15.26 15.16
N LEU A 74 1.10 -15.97 15.50
CA LEU A 74 2.45 -15.75 14.91
C LEU A 74 2.59 -16.33 13.49
N LEU A 75 1.75 -17.31 13.12
CA LEU A 75 1.73 -17.88 11.77
C LEU A 75 0.79 -17.13 10.81
N LEU A 76 -0.13 -16.30 11.32
CA LEU A 76 -0.99 -15.44 10.51
C LEU A 76 -0.32 -14.12 10.08
N GLU A 77 0.84 -13.78 10.65
CA GLU A 77 1.73 -12.72 10.15
C GLU A 77 2.55 -13.13 8.91
N LEU A 78 2.60 -14.42 8.56
CA LEU A 78 3.48 -14.94 7.50
C LEU A 78 2.85 -14.96 6.10
N CYS A 79 1.60 -14.54 5.94
CA CYS A 79 0.92 -14.54 4.63
C CYS A 79 0.31 -13.19 4.23
N ILE A 80 0.78 -12.07 4.80
CA ILE A 80 0.43 -10.77 4.22
C ILE A 80 1.28 -10.58 2.98
N HIS A 81 0.69 -10.82 1.80
CA HIS A 81 1.29 -10.42 0.53
C HIS A 81 1.81 -8.98 0.64
N PRO A 82 3.00 -8.66 0.08
CA PRO A 82 3.56 -7.31 0.12
C PRO A 82 2.56 -6.23 -0.32
N ASN A 83 1.64 -6.58 -1.23
CA ASN A 83 0.61 -5.69 -1.73
C ASN A 83 -0.47 -5.28 -0.74
N LEU A 84 -0.83 -6.15 0.20
CA LEU A 84 -1.86 -5.81 1.19
C LEU A 84 -1.28 -4.90 2.29
N VAL A 85 0.02 -5.03 2.56
CA VAL A 85 0.83 -4.12 3.38
C VAL A 85 0.94 -2.76 2.69
N LEU A 86 1.35 -2.72 1.42
CA LEU A 86 1.57 -1.46 0.69
C LEU A 86 0.27 -0.67 0.47
N ALA A 87 -0.83 -1.31 0.05
CA ALA A 87 -2.06 -0.59 -0.31
C ALA A 87 -2.88 -0.03 0.88
N LYS A 88 -2.64 -0.51 2.11
CA LYS A 88 -3.34 -0.03 3.32
C LYS A 88 -2.57 1.04 4.09
N GLU A 89 -1.25 1.11 3.92
CA GLU A 89 -0.35 1.89 4.76
C GLU A 89 -0.07 3.31 4.25
N ASP A 90 -0.62 3.70 3.09
CA ASP A 90 -0.37 5.00 2.45
C ASP A 90 -1.31 6.13 2.93
N ILE A 91 -2.27 5.83 3.81
CA ILE A 91 -3.33 6.78 4.23
C ILE A 91 -2.89 7.69 5.39
N GLU A 92 -1.85 7.32 6.16
CA GLU A 92 -1.57 7.97 7.46
C GLU A 92 -0.53 9.11 7.43
N ASP A 93 0.12 9.41 6.30
CA ASP A 93 1.10 10.49 6.22
C ASP A 93 0.66 11.59 5.23
N ARG A 94 0.48 12.82 5.74
CA ARG A 94 -0.14 13.97 5.04
C ARG A 94 0.53 14.36 3.70
N ASN A 95 1.72 13.84 3.42
CA ASN A 95 2.51 14.14 2.23
C ASN A 95 2.59 12.98 1.21
N VAL A 96 1.95 11.83 1.44
CA VAL A 96 2.07 10.62 0.57
C VAL A 96 0.97 10.52 -0.49
N ALA A 97 -0.03 11.41 -0.48
CA ALA A 97 -1.17 11.32 -1.38
C ALA A 97 -0.86 11.55 -2.88
N GLY A 98 0.39 11.82 -3.26
CA GLY A 98 0.78 12.14 -4.65
C GLY A 98 0.18 13.44 -5.18
N LEU A 99 -0.63 14.15 -4.37
CA LEU A 99 -1.34 15.37 -4.74
C LEU A 99 -0.34 16.51 -4.93
N GLN A 100 -0.38 17.13 -6.11
CA GLN A 100 0.54 18.19 -6.50
C GLN A 100 -0.09 19.56 -6.27
N LYS A 101 0.70 20.47 -5.71
CA LYS A 101 0.40 21.90 -5.61
C LYS A 101 1.44 22.67 -6.42
N ILE A 102 1.00 23.45 -7.41
CA ILE A 102 1.87 24.38 -8.13
C ILE A 102 1.65 25.77 -7.53
N GLU A 103 2.71 26.36 -6.99
CA GLU A 103 2.72 27.75 -6.49
C GLU A 103 3.60 28.61 -7.42
N ASP A 104 3.09 28.93 -8.60
CA ASP A 104 3.78 29.87 -9.48
C ASP A 104 3.49 31.30 -8.99
N GLY A 105 4.48 31.95 -8.39
CA GLY A 105 4.40 33.33 -7.90
C GLY A 105 4.23 34.40 -8.99
N ALA A 106 4.12 33.99 -10.26
CA ALA A 106 3.98 34.86 -11.42
C ALA A 106 2.52 35.01 -11.91
N VAL A 107 1.55 34.38 -11.25
CA VAL A 107 0.17 34.35 -11.73
C VAL A 107 -0.51 35.69 -11.53
N ILE A 108 -0.91 36.31 -12.65
CA ILE A 108 -1.87 37.42 -12.68
C ILE A 108 -3.14 36.89 -12.03
N SER A 109 -3.49 37.43 -10.85
CA SER A 109 -4.69 37.09 -10.07
C SER A 109 -5.97 37.33 -10.89
N ASN A 110 -6.30 36.39 -11.77
CA ASN A 110 -7.54 36.37 -12.54
C ASN A 110 -8.57 35.49 -11.82
N GLN A 111 -9.84 35.62 -12.21
CA GLN A 111 -10.94 34.88 -11.57
C GLN A 111 -10.75 33.36 -11.64
N HIS A 112 -10.17 32.85 -12.73
CA HIS A 112 -9.91 31.42 -12.91
C HIS A 112 -8.89 30.88 -11.92
N THR A 113 -7.83 31.62 -11.63
CA THR A 113 -6.81 31.24 -10.63
C THR A 113 -7.41 31.02 -9.25
N SER A 114 -8.27 31.94 -8.81
CA SER A 114 -8.93 31.83 -7.51
C SER A 114 -9.87 30.63 -7.45
N LYS A 115 -10.68 30.42 -8.49
CA LYS A 115 -11.60 29.27 -8.56
C LYS A 115 -10.84 27.94 -8.61
N TRP A 116 -9.84 27.83 -9.47
CA TRP A 116 -9.00 26.65 -9.61
C TRP A 116 -8.36 26.25 -8.28
N ARG A 117 -7.82 27.23 -7.55
CA ARG A 117 -7.21 27.00 -6.23
C ARG A 117 -8.25 26.52 -5.22
N ILE A 118 -9.43 27.14 -5.17
CA ILE A 118 -10.53 26.70 -4.29
C ILE A 118 -10.93 25.26 -4.60
N PHE A 119 -11.14 24.92 -5.87
CA PHE A 119 -11.53 23.57 -6.26
C PHE A 119 -10.44 22.54 -5.96
N THR A 120 -9.18 22.88 -6.24
CA THR A 120 -8.05 22.00 -5.92
C THR A 120 -7.93 21.78 -4.41
N ASP A 121 -7.97 22.84 -3.61
CA ASP A 121 -7.83 22.74 -2.15
C ASP A 121 -9.01 21.99 -1.52
N GLN A 122 -10.25 22.24 -1.98
CA GLN A 122 -11.43 21.50 -1.53
C GLN A 122 -11.37 20.02 -1.92
N GLY A 123 -10.97 19.72 -3.16
CA GLY A 123 -10.79 18.34 -3.61
C GLY A 123 -9.75 17.59 -2.76
N ARG A 124 -8.61 18.22 -2.47
CA ARG A 124 -7.57 17.64 -1.62
C ARG A 124 -8.04 17.42 -0.18
N GLU A 125 -8.74 18.39 0.40
CA GLU A 125 -9.28 18.28 1.76
C GLU A 125 -10.31 17.14 1.86
N LEU A 126 -11.25 17.07 0.91
CA LEU A 126 -12.25 16.00 0.87
C LEU A 126 -11.62 14.63 0.63
N PHE A 127 -10.56 14.56 -0.18
CA PHE A 127 -9.79 13.35 -0.39
C PHE A 127 -9.16 12.87 0.92
N LEU A 128 -8.54 13.77 1.70
CA LEU A 128 -7.98 13.45 3.02
C LEU A 128 -9.05 13.04 4.03
N GLN A 129 -10.28 13.56 3.93
CA GLN A 129 -11.43 13.14 4.73
C GLN A 129 -12.03 11.80 4.29
N GLY A 130 -11.55 11.20 3.19
CA GLY A 130 -12.09 9.97 2.62
C GLY A 130 -13.42 10.14 1.87
N LYS A 131 -13.86 11.38 1.60
CA LYS A 131 -15.06 11.68 0.81
C LYS A 131 -14.73 11.69 -0.68
N LEU A 132 -14.44 10.51 -1.22
CA LEU A 132 -13.82 10.34 -2.53
C LEU A 132 -14.74 10.80 -3.69
N GLU A 133 -16.05 10.56 -3.60
CA GLU A 133 -17.00 10.98 -4.65
C GLU A 133 -17.18 12.50 -4.71
N GLU A 134 -17.06 13.19 -3.56
CA GLU A 134 -17.09 14.65 -3.52
C GLU A 134 -15.76 15.22 -4.02
N ALA A 135 -14.63 14.63 -3.61
CA ALA A 135 -13.30 15.02 -4.08
C ALA A 135 -13.16 14.91 -5.60
N GLU A 136 -13.70 13.85 -6.21
CA GLU A 136 -13.71 13.66 -7.66
C GLU A 136 -14.39 14.82 -8.39
N LYS A 137 -15.55 15.28 -7.89
CA LYS A 137 -16.27 16.41 -8.49
C LYS A 137 -15.42 17.67 -8.48
N PHE A 138 -14.74 17.95 -7.36
CA PHE A 138 -13.87 19.12 -7.24
C PHE A 138 -12.63 19.04 -8.13
N PHE A 139 -12.02 17.87 -8.27
CA PHE A 139 -10.90 17.71 -9.20
C PHE A 139 -11.32 17.85 -10.66
N LEU A 140 -12.48 17.34 -11.06
CA LEU A 140 -13.04 17.57 -12.40
C LEU A 140 -13.30 19.06 -12.66
N LEU A 141 -13.88 19.77 -11.70
CA LEU A 141 -14.07 21.23 -11.78
C LEU A 141 -12.75 21.99 -11.86
N ALA A 142 -11.72 21.54 -11.14
CA ALA A 142 -10.38 22.13 -11.22
C ALA A 142 -9.76 21.94 -12.61
N ILE A 143 -9.85 20.75 -13.21
CA ILE A 143 -9.35 20.52 -14.59
C ILE A 143 -10.07 21.45 -15.57
N GLN A 144 -11.40 21.54 -15.48
CA GLN A 144 -12.18 22.40 -16.37
C GLN A 144 -11.78 23.87 -16.25
N GLU A 145 -11.71 24.42 -15.03
CA GLU A 145 -11.29 25.81 -14.84
C GLU A 145 -9.83 26.04 -15.22
N ALA A 146 -8.96 25.03 -15.10
CA ALA A 146 -7.58 25.15 -15.57
C ALA A 146 -7.52 25.29 -17.10
N ARG A 147 -8.27 24.45 -17.83
CA ARG A 147 -8.36 24.50 -19.28
C ARG A 147 -8.96 25.84 -19.76
N ASP A 148 -10.04 26.28 -19.14
CA ASP A 148 -10.73 27.52 -19.51
C ASP A 148 -9.90 28.77 -19.19
N GLY A 149 -9.20 28.76 -18.04
CA GLY A 149 -8.50 29.93 -17.51
C GLY A 149 -7.07 30.12 -17.98
N PHE A 150 -6.35 29.02 -18.24
CA PHE A 150 -4.92 29.04 -18.56
C PHE A 150 -4.62 28.41 -19.94
N GLY A 151 -5.48 27.50 -20.40
CA GLY A 151 -5.34 26.80 -21.67
C GLY A 151 -5.01 25.31 -21.51
N GLU A 152 -5.26 24.53 -22.56
CA GLU A 152 -5.18 23.06 -22.54
C GLU A 152 -3.80 22.48 -22.18
N ARG A 153 -2.72 23.22 -22.45
CA ARG A 153 -1.34 22.77 -22.20
C ARG A 153 -0.68 23.49 -21.03
N ASP A 154 -1.48 24.07 -20.13
CA ASP A 154 -0.95 24.78 -18.98
C ASP A 154 -0.60 23.82 -17.82
N PRO A 155 0.50 24.06 -17.09
CA PRO A 155 0.88 23.31 -15.89
C PRO A 155 -0.22 23.12 -14.83
N HIS A 156 -1.16 24.05 -14.72
CA HIS A 156 -2.32 23.90 -13.82
C HIS A 156 -3.22 22.74 -14.24
N VAL A 157 -3.37 22.49 -15.56
CA VAL A 157 -4.08 21.32 -16.09
C VAL A 157 -3.34 20.05 -15.68
N ALA A 158 -2.01 19.99 -15.85
CA ALA A 158 -1.22 18.84 -15.44
C ALA A 158 -1.35 18.52 -13.94
N SER A 159 -1.28 19.55 -13.08
CA SER A 159 -1.45 19.39 -11.64
C SER A 159 -2.84 18.85 -11.28
N SER A 160 -3.89 19.34 -11.93
CA SER A 160 -5.26 18.87 -11.70
C SER A 160 -5.48 17.45 -12.24
N CYS A 161 -4.92 17.11 -13.40
CA CYS A 161 -4.94 15.75 -13.95
C CYS A 161 -4.23 14.76 -13.02
N ASN A 162 -3.04 15.09 -12.50
CA ASN A 162 -2.34 14.25 -11.53
C ASN A 162 -3.17 14.03 -10.25
N ASN A 163 -3.83 15.07 -9.73
CA ASN A 163 -4.67 14.95 -8.53
C ASN A 163 -5.87 14.00 -8.75
N LEU A 164 -6.54 14.11 -9.90
CA LEU A 164 -7.63 13.20 -10.26
C LEU A 164 -7.12 11.77 -10.51
N ALA A 165 -5.95 11.62 -11.14
CA ALA A 165 -5.31 10.33 -11.36
C ALA A 165 -4.97 9.61 -10.05
N GLU A 166 -4.50 10.33 -9.03
CA GLU A 166 -4.26 9.79 -7.69
C GLU A 166 -5.56 9.32 -7.03
N LEU A 167 -6.64 10.08 -7.16
CA LEU A 167 -7.96 9.65 -6.70
C LEU A 167 -8.41 8.35 -7.38
N TYR A 168 -8.23 8.24 -8.70
CA TYR A 168 -8.54 7.03 -9.45
C TYR A 168 -7.62 5.86 -9.10
N ARG A 169 -6.35 6.09 -8.79
CA ARG A 169 -5.43 5.06 -8.29
C ARG A 169 -5.91 4.49 -6.96
N VAL A 170 -6.25 5.35 -5.99
CA VAL A 170 -6.71 4.94 -4.66
C VAL A 170 -8.08 4.25 -4.70
N THR A 171 -8.98 4.70 -5.59
CA THR A 171 -10.28 4.06 -5.82
C THR A 171 -10.22 2.83 -6.74
N LYS A 172 -9.01 2.45 -7.19
CA LYS A 172 -8.74 1.31 -8.10
C LYS A 172 -9.40 1.41 -9.48
N ARG A 173 -9.73 2.63 -9.92
CA ARG A 173 -10.20 2.96 -11.28
C ARG A 173 -9.02 3.15 -12.24
N LEU A 174 -8.22 2.11 -12.40
CA LEU A 174 -6.89 2.22 -13.02
C LEU A 174 -6.92 2.63 -14.50
N ASN A 175 -7.96 2.22 -15.24
CA ASN A 175 -8.14 2.60 -16.65
C ASN A 175 -8.38 4.10 -16.84
N GLU A 176 -8.90 4.78 -15.82
CA GLU A 176 -9.17 6.22 -15.85
C GLU A 176 -7.97 7.04 -15.35
N ALA A 177 -7.14 6.45 -14.48
CA ALA A 177 -5.94 7.09 -13.94
C ALA A 177 -4.80 7.21 -14.95
N GLU A 178 -4.52 6.13 -15.71
CA GLU A 178 -3.39 6.09 -16.66
C GLU A 178 -3.36 7.24 -17.67
N PRO A 179 -4.45 7.55 -18.40
CA PRO A 179 -4.43 8.65 -19.37
C PRO A 179 -4.17 10.01 -18.71
N LEU A 180 -4.66 10.22 -17.48
CA LEU A 180 -4.47 11.48 -16.75
C LEU A 180 -3.02 11.67 -16.29
N TYR A 181 -2.35 10.61 -15.83
CA TYR A 181 -0.91 10.68 -15.52
C TYR A 181 -0.08 11.00 -16.78
N LEU A 182 -0.39 10.33 -17.90
CA LEU A 182 0.33 10.54 -19.15
C LEU A 182 0.09 11.95 -19.72
N GLU A 183 -1.14 12.47 -19.64
CA GLU A 183 -1.46 13.85 -20.01
C GLU A 183 -0.67 14.86 -19.15
N ALA A 184 -0.62 14.64 -17.82
CA ALA A 184 0.15 15.51 -16.93
C ALA A 184 1.66 15.50 -17.26
N ILE A 185 2.23 14.32 -17.57
CA ILE A 185 3.63 14.18 -17.97
C ILE A 185 3.91 14.93 -19.28
N ASP A 186 3.08 14.75 -20.31
CA ASP A 186 3.24 15.42 -21.61
C ASP A 186 3.21 16.95 -21.47
N ILE A 187 2.23 17.48 -20.71
CA ILE A 187 2.11 18.91 -20.46
C ILE A 187 3.33 19.46 -19.72
N LEU A 188 3.79 18.78 -18.65
CA LEU A 188 4.93 19.23 -17.87
C LEU A 188 6.23 19.19 -18.67
N GLU A 189 6.45 18.14 -19.46
CA GLU A 189 7.62 18.00 -20.31
C GLU A 189 7.66 19.10 -21.38
N GLN A 190 6.52 19.40 -22.03
CA GLN A 190 6.44 20.49 -23.01
C GLN A 190 6.61 21.87 -22.40
N SER A 191 6.10 22.09 -21.18
CA SER A 191 6.10 23.41 -20.52
C SER A 191 7.46 23.78 -19.92
N PHE A 192 8.16 22.80 -19.33
CA PHE A 192 9.37 23.05 -18.53
C PHE A 192 10.60 22.29 -18.99
N GLY A 193 10.43 21.32 -19.89
CA GLY A 193 11.51 20.48 -20.41
C GLY A 193 11.73 19.20 -19.59
N PRO A 194 12.59 18.30 -20.10
CA PRO A 194 12.72 16.92 -19.63
C PRO A 194 13.44 16.74 -18.28
N GLU A 195 13.94 17.83 -17.67
CA GLU A 195 14.75 17.78 -16.46
C GLU A 195 14.15 18.65 -15.32
N ASP A 196 12.91 19.10 -15.48
CA ASP A 196 12.18 19.86 -14.45
C ASP A 196 11.73 18.96 -13.29
N ILE A 197 11.79 19.49 -12.06
CA ILE A 197 11.46 18.72 -10.86
C ILE A 197 10.00 18.24 -10.83
N ARG A 198 9.06 19.00 -11.39
CA ARG A 198 7.64 18.61 -11.46
C ARG A 198 7.45 17.37 -12.32
N LEU A 199 8.22 17.25 -13.41
CA LEU A 199 8.24 16.04 -14.23
C LEU A 199 8.81 14.85 -13.43
N GLY A 200 9.85 15.07 -12.63
CA GLY A 200 10.37 14.05 -11.70
C GLY A 200 9.35 13.59 -10.65
N VAL A 201 8.46 14.46 -10.20
CA VAL A 201 7.33 14.10 -9.31
C VAL A 201 6.28 13.30 -10.08
N ALA A 202 5.88 13.75 -11.27
CA ALA A 202 4.90 13.04 -12.11
C ALA A 202 5.37 11.62 -12.49
N PHE A 203 6.66 11.45 -12.84
CA PHE A 203 7.24 10.13 -13.08
C PHE A 203 7.25 9.23 -11.83
N HIS A 204 7.47 9.80 -10.65
CA HIS A 204 7.37 9.03 -9.41
C HIS A 204 5.94 8.51 -9.19
N ASN A 205 4.93 9.37 -9.36
CA ASN A 205 3.52 9.02 -9.15
C ASN A 205 3.04 7.95 -10.15
N ILE A 206 3.36 8.09 -11.44
CA ILE A 206 3.01 7.05 -12.42
C ILE A 206 3.79 5.73 -12.16
N GLY A 207 5.00 5.81 -11.60
CA GLY A 207 5.73 4.65 -11.12
C GLY A 207 4.96 3.89 -10.03
N GLN A 208 4.41 4.60 -9.04
CA GLN A 208 3.56 4.01 -7.99
C GLN A 208 2.29 3.39 -8.59
N PHE A 209 1.67 4.06 -9.57
CA PHE A 209 0.54 3.55 -10.30
C PHE A 209 0.83 2.22 -11.01
N TYR A 210 1.99 2.08 -11.67
CA TYR A 210 2.37 0.82 -12.32
C TYR A 210 2.71 -0.30 -11.32
N VAL A 211 3.27 0.02 -10.15
CA VAL A 211 3.44 -0.97 -9.06
C VAL A 211 2.08 -1.53 -8.63
N ALA A 212 1.06 -0.68 -8.48
CA ALA A 212 -0.30 -1.12 -8.12
C ALA A 212 -0.91 -2.08 -9.16
N GLN A 213 -0.50 -1.96 -10.43
CA GLN A 213 -0.89 -2.85 -11.53
C GLN A 213 -0.02 -4.09 -11.70
N ARG A 214 1.05 -4.28 -10.90
CA ARG A 214 2.08 -5.31 -11.12
C ARG A 214 2.83 -5.18 -12.46
N LYS A 215 2.81 -4.01 -13.08
CA LYS A 215 3.58 -3.66 -14.27
C LYS A 215 4.98 -3.20 -13.84
N LEU A 216 5.81 -4.16 -13.41
CA LEU A 216 7.07 -3.87 -12.71
C LEU A 216 8.13 -3.24 -13.62
N GLU A 217 8.18 -3.63 -14.90
CA GLU A 217 9.13 -3.05 -15.87
C GLU A 217 8.83 -1.59 -16.16
N GLU A 218 7.55 -1.25 -16.35
CA GLU A 218 7.10 0.12 -16.52
C GLU A 218 7.39 0.94 -15.25
N ALA A 219 7.04 0.42 -14.07
CA ALA A 219 7.33 1.08 -12.80
C ALA A 219 8.83 1.37 -12.62
N ARG A 220 9.70 0.39 -12.91
CA ARG A 220 11.15 0.54 -12.85
C ARG A 220 11.62 1.70 -13.72
N ARG A 221 11.22 1.71 -15.00
CA ARG A 221 11.59 2.78 -15.94
C ARG A 221 11.20 4.16 -15.40
N PHE A 222 9.95 4.32 -14.96
CA PHE A 222 9.48 5.61 -14.45
C PHE A 222 10.19 6.06 -13.18
N TYR A 223 10.47 5.13 -12.24
CA TYR A 223 11.27 5.48 -11.07
C TYR A 223 12.73 5.80 -11.40
N GLU A 224 13.36 5.13 -12.36
CA GLU A 224 14.71 5.45 -12.82
C GLU A 224 14.77 6.87 -13.42
N HIS A 225 13.77 7.24 -14.23
CA HIS A 225 13.62 8.61 -14.75
C HIS A 225 13.42 9.64 -13.62
N ALA A 226 12.49 9.38 -12.70
CA ALA A 226 12.26 10.23 -11.54
C ALA A 226 13.54 10.40 -10.68
N LEU A 227 14.27 9.31 -10.46
CA LEU A 227 15.49 9.29 -9.66
C LEU A 227 16.60 10.11 -10.32
N LYS A 228 16.76 10.01 -11.64
CA LYS A 228 17.72 10.81 -12.42
C LYS A 228 17.46 12.31 -12.25
N ILE A 229 16.20 12.75 -12.42
CA ILE A 229 15.80 14.16 -12.31
C ILE A 229 15.99 14.65 -10.87
N LYS A 230 15.42 13.94 -9.89
CA LYS A 230 15.49 14.33 -8.48
C LYS A 230 16.94 14.41 -7.99
N ARG A 231 17.81 13.48 -8.39
CA ARG A 231 19.25 13.55 -8.07
C ARG A 231 19.90 14.84 -8.58
N ARG A 232 19.58 15.22 -9.82
CA ARG A 232 20.20 16.38 -10.48
C ARG A 232 19.70 17.69 -9.89
N VAL A 233 18.40 17.80 -9.64
CA VAL A 233 17.77 19.07 -9.23
C VAL A 233 17.79 19.28 -7.72
N LEU A 234 17.53 18.23 -6.93
CA LEU A 234 17.43 18.31 -5.47
C LEU A 234 18.72 17.95 -4.76
N GLY A 235 19.59 17.15 -5.39
CA GLY A 235 20.79 16.59 -4.79
C GLY A 235 20.58 15.21 -4.16
N HIS A 236 21.67 14.61 -3.68
CA HIS A 236 21.73 13.23 -3.17
C HIS A 236 21.24 13.08 -1.73
N GLU A 237 21.21 14.18 -0.96
CA GLU A 237 20.76 14.17 0.45
C GLU A 237 19.27 14.52 0.60
N HIS A 238 18.54 14.70 -0.50
CA HIS A 238 17.15 15.15 -0.43
C HIS A 238 16.18 14.00 -0.09
N ARG A 239 15.20 14.28 0.78
CA ARG A 239 14.17 13.31 1.19
C ARG A 239 13.42 12.67 0.00
N ASP A 240 12.97 13.47 -0.96
CA ASP A 240 12.22 12.97 -2.13
C ASP A 240 13.07 12.10 -3.07
N TYR A 241 14.38 12.34 -3.10
CA TYR A 241 15.33 11.47 -3.79
C TYR A 241 15.41 10.13 -3.07
N ALA A 242 15.61 10.13 -1.75
CA ALA A 242 15.60 8.92 -0.92
C ALA A 242 14.27 8.15 -1.03
N ASP A 243 13.13 8.84 -1.13
CA ASP A 243 11.83 8.20 -1.29
C ASP A 243 11.68 7.49 -2.64
N THR A 244 12.18 8.10 -3.72
CA THR A 244 12.21 7.45 -5.03
C THR A 244 13.13 6.23 -5.03
N MET A 245 14.27 6.28 -4.32
CA MET A 245 15.15 5.12 -4.13
C MET A 245 14.46 3.97 -3.40
N TYR A 246 13.69 4.27 -2.36
CA TYR A 246 12.94 3.25 -1.61
C TYR A 246 11.90 2.54 -2.50
N HIS A 247 11.15 3.31 -3.29
CA HIS A 247 10.16 2.76 -4.20
C HIS A 247 10.80 1.94 -5.33
N LEU A 248 11.89 2.44 -5.93
CA LEU A 248 12.67 1.67 -6.90
C LEU A 248 13.22 0.37 -6.28
N GLY A 249 13.79 0.43 -5.08
CA GLY A 249 14.24 -0.75 -4.33
C GLY A 249 13.11 -1.75 -4.09
N THR A 250 11.89 -1.27 -3.82
CA THR A 250 10.70 -2.14 -3.69
C THR A 250 10.36 -2.82 -5.01
N VAL A 251 10.46 -2.12 -6.16
CA VAL A 251 10.28 -2.73 -7.49
C VAL A 251 11.33 -3.82 -7.74
N LEU A 252 12.61 -3.54 -7.48
CA LEU A 252 13.69 -4.51 -7.65
C LEU A 252 13.48 -5.77 -6.77
N TYR A 253 13.05 -5.59 -5.53
CA TYR A 253 12.69 -6.72 -4.66
C TYR A 253 11.57 -7.58 -5.28
N LEU A 254 10.53 -6.95 -5.82
CA LEU A 254 9.44 -7.65 -6.48
C LEU A 254 9.86 -8.35 -7.78
N GLN A 255 10.92 -7.88 -8.44
CA GLN A 255 11.54 -8.54 -9.58
C GLN A 255 12.51 -9.68 -9.19
N GLY A 256 12.83 -9.83 -7.89
CA GLY A 256 13.78 -10.82 -7.39
C GLY A 256 15.24 -10.33 -7.33
N GLU A 257 15.49 -9.07 -7.67
CA GLU A 257 16.79 -8.40 -7.56
C GLU A 257 17.03 -7.94 -6.10
N GLU A 258 17.04 -8.89 -5.17
CA GLU A 258 17.08 -8.60 -3.72
C GLU A 258 18.36 -7.87 -3.27
N SER A 259 19.50 -8.17 -3.89
CA SER A 259 20.77 -7.52 -3.56
C SER A 259 20.76 -6.04 -3.94
N ASP A 260 20.31 -5.71 -5.15
CA ASP A 260 20.23 -4.32 -5.62
C ASP A 260 19.15 -3.53 -4.88
N SER A 261 18.04 -4.21 -4.53
CA SER A 261 17.01 -3.66 -3.64
C SER A 261 17.58 -3.26 -2.28
N ALA A 262 18.34 -4.15 -1.63
CA ALA A 262 18.93 -3.89 -0.32
C ALA A 262 19.86 -2.67 -0.35
N VAL A 263 20.65 -2.51 -1.42
CA VAL A 263 21.54 -1.35 -1.61
C VAL A 263 20.74 -0.05 -1.67
N LEU A 264 19.70 0.02 -2.51
CA LEU A 264 18.88 1.23 -2.65
C LEU A 264 18.13 1.59 -1.36
N ILE A 265 17.55 0.60 -0.68
CA ILE A 265 16.80 0.83 0.56
C ILE A 265 17.74 1.26 1.69
N LYS A 266 18.95 0.67 1.77
CA LYS A 266 19.95 1.07 2.75
C LYS A 266 20.38 2.52 2.56
N GLU A 267 20.66 2.95 1.34
CA GLU A 267 21.03 4.34 1.07
C GLU A 267 19.85 5.30 1.31
N SER A 268 18.64 4.88 0.97
CA SER A 268 17.41 5.61 1.30
C SER A 268 17.22 5.82 2.81
N ILE A 269 17.55 4.83 3.64
CA ILE A 269 17.53 4.94 5.11
C ILE A 269 18.62 5.90 5.58
N ARG A 270 19.84 5.78 5.03
CA ARG A 270 20.96 6.65 5.38
C ARG A 270 20.62 8.12 5.18
N ILE A 271 20.04 8.49 4.04
CA ILE A 271 19.64 9.88 3.76
C ILE A 271 18.60 10.38 4.79
N LEU A 272 17.66 9.52 5.22
CA LEU A 272 16.71 9.88 6.28
C LEU A 272 17.40 10.06 7.64
N GLU A 273 18.39 9.23 7.96
CA GLU A 273 19.17 9.35 9.20
C GLU A 273 19.98 10.65 9.22
N ASP A 274 20.69 10.94 8.13
CA ASP A 274 21.50 12.15 7.96
C ASP A 274 20.61 13.41 7.96
N GLY A 275 19.38 13.30 7.45
CA GLY A 275 18.35 14.35 7.50
C GLY A 275 17.62 14.51 8.84
N GLY A 276 18.05 13.82 9.91
CA GLY A 276 17.45 13.92 11.25
C GLY A 276 16.11 13.18 11.41
N LEU A 277 15.69 12.41 10.40
CA LEU A 277 14.46 11.60 10.39
C LEU A 277 14.75 10.12 10.74
N GLY A 278 15.89 9.82 11.35
CA GLY A 278 16.31 8.45 11.67
C GLY A 278 15.34 7.68 12.57
N ALA A 279 14.67 8.36 13.50
CA ALA A 279 13.63 7.78 14.37
C ALA A 279 12.20 7.93 13.80
N SER A 280 12.02 8.49 12.61
CA SER A 280 10.69 8.67 12.02
C SER A 280 10.03 7.33 11.70
N PHE A 281 8.70 7.30 11.75
CA PHE A 281 7.92 6.12 11.34
C PHE A 281 8.31 5.63 9.94
N LEU A 282 8.52 6.56 9.00
CA LEU A 282 8.98 6.28 7.65
C LEU A 282 10.31 5.52 7.65
N CYS A 283 11.31 6.03 8.39
CA CYS A 283 12.63 5.40 8.48
C CYS A 283 12.53 3.99 9.08
N LEU A 284 11.78 3.83 10.17
CA LEU A 284 11.55 2.54 10.81
C LEU A 284 10.86 1.54 9.87
N ARG A 285 9.90 1.98 9.05
CA ARG A 285 9.24 1.14 8.03
C ARG A 285 10.25 0.64 7.00
N ARG A 286 11.10 1.53 6.47
CA ARG A 286 12.18 1.17 5.53
C ARG A 286 13.19 0.20 6.16
N MET A 287 13.57 0.42 7.43
CA MET A 287 14.45 -0.49 8.17
C MET A 287 13.83 -1.89 8.34
N ARG A 288 12.56 -1.98 8.74
CA ARG A 288 11.87 -3.27 8.85
C ARG A 288 11.83 -4.00 7.50
N PHE A 289 11.63 -3.26 6.41
CA PHE A 289 11.66 -3.85 5.08
C PHE A 289 13.05 -4.37 4.71
N LEU A 290 14.10 -3.59 4.93
CA LEU A 290 15.48 -4.02 4.73
C LEU A 290 15.86 -5.25 5.58
N ALA A 291 15.39 -5.32 6.83
CA ALA A 291 15.62 -6.48 7.70
C ALA A 291 15.01 -7.76 7.12
N ARG A 292 13.86 -7.67 6.42
CA ARG A 292 13.25 -8.81 5.73
C ARG A 292 14.12 -9.27 4.55
N ILE A 293 14.66 -8.33 3.78
CA ILE A 293 15.56 -8.62 2.66
C ILE A 293 16.86 -9.26 3.15
N TYR A 294 17.46 -8.77 4.24
CA TYR A 294 18.64 -9.43 4.81
C TYR A 294 18.37 -10.86 5.29
N LYS A 295 17.15 -11.15 5.78
CA LYS A 295 16.76 -12.52 6.11
C LYS A 295 16.68 -13.41 4.87
N SER A 296 16.12 -12.94 3.76
CA SER A 296 16.06 -13.73 2.51
C SER A 296 17.45 -13.95 1.91
N LEU A 297 18.36 -12.98 2.06
CA LEU A 297 19.77 -13.09 1.66
C LEU A 297 20.66 -13.93 2.62
N ASN A 298 20.09 -14.54 3.67
CA ASN A 298 20.82 -15.25 4.73
C ASN A 298 21.85 -14.40 5.50
N GLN A 299 21.67 -13.08 5.53
CA GLN A 299 22.50 -12.13 6.28
C GLN A 299 21.91 -11.89 7.68
N ALA A 300 21.90 -12.95 8.51
CA ALA A 300 21.24 -12.93 9.82
C ALA A 300 21.80 -11.86 10.77
N ALA A 301 23.12 -11.63 10.75
CA ALA A 301 23.77 -10.64 11.61
C ALA A 301 23.30 -9.21 11.30
N ASP A 302 23.19 -8.85 10.02
CA ASP A 302 22.73 -7.53 9.59
C ASP A 302 21.24 -7.32 9.91
N ALA A 303 20.42 -8.37 9.71
CA ALA A 303 19.01 -8.35 10.07
C ALA A 303 18.80 -8.16 11.59
N GLU A 304 19.56 -8.86 12.42
CA GLU A 304 19.51 -8.72 13.89
C GLU A 304 19.97 -7.33 14.33
N SER A 305 21.05 -6.81 13.75
CA SER A 305 21.56 -5.47 14.03
C SER A 305 20.48 -4.42 13.77
N LEU A 306 19.80 -4.54 12.62
CA LEU A 306 18.72 -3.63 12.26
C LEU A 306 17.50 -3.77 13.18
N GLN A 307 17.15 -4.99 13.59
CA GLN A 307 16.07 -5.24 14.55
C GLN A 307 16.35 -4.60 15.93
N ARG A 308 17.59 -4.71 16.43
CA ARG A 308 18.01 -4.04 17.67
C ARG A 308 17.91 -2.52 17.54
N LYS A 309 18.35 -1.95 16.41
CA LYS A 309 18.24 -0.52 16.11
C LYS A 309 16.77 -0.05 16.11
N ILE A 310 15.89 -0.79 15.43
CA ILE A 310 14.44 -0.50 15.41
C ILE A 310 13.85 -0.51 16.81
N GLN A 311 14.22 -1.49 17.65
CA GLN A 311 13.68 -1.60 19.01
C GLN A 311 14.16 -0.44 19.91
N ALA A 312 15.42 -0.06 19.80
CA ALA A 312 15.97 1.09 20.52
C ALA A 312 15.25 2.40 20.13
N LEU A 313 15.09 2.66 18.84
CA LEU A 313 14.42 3.86 18.31
C LEU A 313 12.91 3.89 18.60
N SER A 314 12.26 2.72 18.65
CA SER A 314 10.83 2.64 19.00
C SER A 314 10.60 2.89 20.49
N GLY A 315 11.57 2.54 21.34
CA GLY A 315 11.54 2.81 22.78
C GLY A 315 11.64 4.30 23.11
N THR A 316 12.44 5.06 22.36
CA THR A 316 12.58 6.52 22.56
C THR A 316 11.32 7.28 22.18
N ILE A 317 10.65 6.91 21.08
CA ILE A 317 9.37 7.53 20.66
C ILE A 317 8.28 7.33 21.72
N SER A 318 8.29 6.18 22.39
CA SER A 318 7.32 5.90 23.47
C SER A 318 7.62 6.70 24.74
N ALA A 319 8.88 7.07 24.98
CA ALA A 319 9.29 7.84 26.16
C ALA A 319 9.07 9.35 26.00
N ASP A 320 9.20 9.89 24.78
CA ASP A 320 9.00 11.31 24.49
C ASP A 320 7.51 11.73 24.40
N ASN A 321 6.59 10.76 24.38
CA ASN A 321 5.14 10.97 24.32
C ASN A 321 4.41 10.79 25.67
N ILE A 322 5.15 10.76 26.80
CA ILE A 322 4.64 10.64 28.18
C ILE A 322 4.98 11.91 28.97
#